data_AF-A0A174SQJ1-F1
#
_entry.id   AF-A0A174SQJ1-F1
#
_cell.length_a   1.000
_cell.length_b   1.000
_cell.length_c   1.000
_cell.angle_alpha   90.00
_cell.angle_beta   90.00
_cell.angle_gamma   90.00
#
_symmetry.space_group_name_H-M   'P 1'
#
loop_
_entity.id
_entity.type
_entity.pdbx_description
1 polymer ?
#
loop_
_entity_poly.entity_id
_entity_poly.type
_entity_poly.pdbx_seq_one_letter_code
_entity_poly.pdbx_strand_id
1 'polypeptide(L)'
;MEEKGVYLAIQTPRQVRKKPMYKNGMYRETDKMSDLICENYPMVLVMSRFGIALGFGEKNIGEVCRQNGVDACTFLTVVNFLVEEVNTPVENISKCLSIENLIRYLHNAHDYFLNFRLPHIRRKLVDAISGCPEDVAFVITKFFDEYAEEVNKHMSYEERAVFPYVRNLLEGKRDPKYNITIFRKRHDQIEMKITELKNILIKYYPGAGTNMLNSVLFDIFATEEDLASHTRVEDYLFVPAILALEKQL
;
A
#
# COMPACT_ATOMS: atom_id res chain seq x y z
N MET A 1 36.05 34.74 56.36
CA MET A 1 35.34 35.21 55.15
C MET A 1 34.93 33.96 54.39
N GLU A 2 33.63 33.71 54.34
CA GLU A 2 33.00 32.47 53.90
C GLU A 2 33.05 32.29 52.37
N GLU A 3 33.52 31.13 51.91
CA GLU A 3 33.28 30.66 50.54
C GLU A 3 31.83 30.15 50.44
N LYS A 4 30.98 30.90 49.75
CA LYS A 4 29.65 30.41 49.32
C LYS A 4 29.78 29.72 47.98
N GLY A 5 29.93 28.40 47.99
CA GLY A 5 29.75 27.56 46.81
C GLY A 5 28.27 27.49 46.43
N VAL A 6 27.89 28.11 45.31
CA VAL A 6 26.55 27.98 44.72
C VAL A 6 26.49 26.64 43.97
N TYR A 7 25.78 25.67 44.53
CA TYR A 7 25.42 24.45 43.82
C TYR A 7 24.26 24.74 42.86
N LEU A 8 24.53 24.74 41.54
CA LEU A 8 23.48 24.63 40.53
C LEU A 8 22.99 23.17 40.51
N ALA A 9 21.80 22.93 41.04
CA ALA A 9 21.10 21.67 40.88
C ALA A 9 20.72 21.50 39.40
N ILE A 10 21.43 20.62 38.70
CA ILE A 10 21.05 20.16 37.36
C ILE A 10 19.77 19.34 37.53
N GLN A 11 18.62 19.93 37.21
CA GLN A 11 17.38 19.19 37.08
C GLN A 11 17.55 18.22 35.91
N THR A 12 17.60 16.92 36.22
CA THR A 12 17.53 15.87 35.21
C THR A 12 16.22 16.02 34.44
N PRO A 13 16.24 15.97 33.09
CA PRO A 13 15.01 16.01 32.31
C PRO A 13 14.11 14.87 32.78
N ARG A 14 12.88 15.19 33.20
CA ARG A 14 11.81 14.21 33.41
C ARG A 14 11.80 13.32 32.16
N GLN A 15 12.04 12.02 32.34
CA GLN A 15 11.83 11.03 31.29
C GLN A 15 10.37 11.13 30.84
N VAL A 16 10.13 11.86 29.76
CA VAL A 16 8.92 11.70 28.97
C VAL A 16 9.01 10.27 28.48
N ARG A 17 8.23 9.38 29.07
CA ARG A 17 8.03 8.03 28.55
C ARG A 17 7.58 8.19 27.10
N LYS A 18 8.49 7.99 26.15
CA LYS A 18 8.12 7.76 24.76
C LYS A 18 7.22 6.53 24.80
N LYS A 19 5.91 6.72 24.63
CA LYS A 19 5.03 5.63 24.22
C LYS A 19 5.68 5.03 22.96
N PRO A 20 5.85 3.71 22.84
CA PRO A 20 6.16 3.14 21.55
C PRO A 20 5.09 3.63 20.57
N MET A 21 5.51 4.14 19.41
CA MET A 21 4.62 4.73 18.39
C MET A 21 3.68 3.71 17.74
N TYR A 22 3.75 2.45 18.16
CA TYR A 22 2.93 1.36 17.66
C TYR A 22 2.20 0.72 18.82
N LYS A 23 0.87 0.60 18.70
CA LYS A 23 0.07 -0.24 19.58
C LYS A 23 0.67 -1.64 19.65
N ASN A 24 0.97 -2.12 20.85
CA ASN A 24 1.33 -3.52 21.07
C ASN A 24 0.08 -4.38 20.90
N GLY A 25 -0.11 -4.94 19.71
CA GLY A 25 -1.16 -5.90 19.36
C GLY A 25 -2.15 -5.40 18.30
N MET A 26 -2.94 -6.33 17.76
CA MET A 26 -3.88 -6.09 16.67
C MET A 26 -4.91 -4.97 16.97
N TYR A 27 -5.25 -4.24 15.91
CA TYR A 27 -6.41 -3.35 15.87
C TYR A 27 -7.72 -4.14 15.94
N ARG A 28 -8.71 -3.53 16.58
CA ARG A 28 -10.04 -4.06 16.86
C ARG A 28 -11.08 -3.01 16.49
N GLU A 29 -12.33 -3.44 16.30
CA GLU A 29 -13.42 -2.52 15.98
C GLU A 29 -13.58 -1.36 16.98
N THR A 30 -13.23 -1.57 18.25
CA THR A 30 -13.37 -0.57 19.32
C THR A 30 -12.28 0.49 19.33
N ASP A 31 -11.19 0.31 18.58
CA ASP A 31 -10.13 1.33 18.50
C ASP A 31 -10.57 2.51 17.64
N LYS A 32 -10.06 3.71 17.93
CA LYS A 32 -10.36 4.89 17.14
C LYS A 32 -9.72 4.80 15.76
N MET A 33 -10.47 5.17 14.72
CA MET A 33 -9.95 5.22 13.36
C MET A 33 -8.83 6.27 13.21
N SER A 34 -8.91 7.38 13.97
CA SER A 34 -7.88 8.41 14.01
C SER A 34 -6.55 7.88 14.53
N ASP A 35 -6.59 7.03 15.56
CA ASP A 35 -5.40 6.52 16.23
C ASP A 35 -4.66 5.56 15.29
N LEU A 36 -5.39 4.68 14.58
CA LEU A 36 -4.86 3.80 13.53
C LEU A 36 -4.05 4.59 12.48
N ILE A 37 -4.62 5.68 11.95
CA ILE A 37 -3.96 6.49 10.92
C ILE A 37 -2.74 7.23 11.49
N CYS A 38 -2.84 7.79 12.69
CA CYS A 38 -1.76 8.58 13.28
C CYS A 38 -0.57 7.71 13.69
N GLU A 39 -0.81 6.46 14.09
CA GLU A 39 0.22 5.48 14.41
C GLU A 39 0.84 4.84 13.16
N ASN A 40 0.07 4.70 12.08
CA ASN A 40 0.51 4.10 10.82
C ASN A 40 -0.05 4.88 9.62
N TYR A 41 0.67 5.91 9.18
CA TYR A 41 0.20 6.83 8.13
C TYR A 41 -0.12 6.15 6.77
N PRO A 42 0.54 5.04 6.34
CA PRO A 42 0.09 4.28 5.17
C PRO A 42 -1.38 3.82 5.22
N MET A 43 -1.98 3.69 6.41
CA MET A 43 -3.39 3.29 6.57
C MET A 43 -4.38 4.26 5.93
N VAL A 44 -3.97 5.50 5.62
CA VAL A 44 -4.78 6.42 4.81
C VAL A 44 -5.11 5.81 3.45
N LEU A 45 -4.15 5.18 2.79
CA LEU A 45 -4.37 4.54 1.49
C LEU A 45 -5.25 3.30 1.63
N VAL A 46 -5.05 2.51 2.69
CA VAL A 46 -5.88 1.34 2.97
C VAL A 46 -7.35 1.75 3.13
N MET A 47 -7.63 2.79 3.91
CA MET A 47 -8.98 3.33 4.08
C MET A 47 -9.59 3.82 2.78
N SER A 48 -8.82 4.60 2.01
CA SER A 48 -9.28 5.12 0.72
C SER A 48 -9.66 3.99 -0.23
N ARG A 49 -8.89 2.89 -0.24
CA ARG A 49 -9.18 1.70 -1.06
C ARG A 49 -10.44 0.96 -0.65
N PHE A 50 -10.80 0.97 0.63
CA PHE A 50 -12.10 0.47 1.08
C PHE A 50 -13.26 1.44 0.78
N GLY A 51 -12.99 2.63 0.23
CA GLY A 51 -13.99 3.66 -0.02
C GLY A 51 -14.35 4.48 1.22
N ILE A 52 -13.48 4.49 2.23
CA ILE A 52 -13.70 5.25 3.47
C ILE A 52 -13.04 6.62 3.34
N ALA A 53 -13.86 7.67 3.31
CA ALA A 53 -13.38 9.05 3.28
C ALA A 53 -12.89 9.52 4.67
N LEU A 54 -12.00 10.52 4.67
CA LEU A 54 -11.60 11.24 5.88
C LEU A 54 -12.78 12.05 6.46
N GLY A 55 -12.67 12.44 7.73
CA GLY A 55 -13.72 13.23 8.41
C GLY A 55 -14.67 12.40 9.28
N PHE A 56 -14.22 11.26 9.81
CA PHE A 56 -15.01 10.37 10.66
C PHE A 56 -15.11 10.82 12.14
N GLY A 57 -14.43 11.88 12.54
CA GLY A 57 -14.44 12.39 13.92
C GLY A 57 -13.83 11.40 14.91
N GLU A 58 -14.42 11.28 16.10
CA GLU A 58 -13.93 10.42 17.19
C GLU A 58 -14.41 8.95 17.10
N LYS A 59 -15.01 8.56 15.96
CA LYS A 59 -15.62 7.23 15.78
C LYS A 59 -14.57 6.12 15.78
N ASN A 60 -14.99 4.95 16.28
CA ASN A 60 -14.17 3.75 16.22
C ASN A 60 -14.22 3.07 14.84
N ILE A 61 -13.29 2.15 14.61
CA ILE A 61 -13.14 1.44 13.33
C ILE A 61 -14.45 0.76 12.92
N GLY A 62 -15.13 0.06 13.84
CA GLY A 62 -16.37 -0.64 13.54
C GLY A 62 -17.50 0.31 13.09
N GLU A 63 -17.63 1.46 13.75
CA GLU A 63 -18.62 2.48 13.38
C GLU A 63 -18.35 3.06 12.00
N VAL A 64 -17.08 3.36 11.70
CA VAL A 64 -16.67 3.90 10.40
C VAL A 64 -16.91 2.87 9.29
N CYS A 65 -16.52 1.61 9.49
CA CYS A 65 -16.78 0.55 8.52
C CYS A 65 -18.28 0.39 8.23
N ARG A 66 -19.13 0.32 9.26
CA ARG A 66 -20.59 0.21 9.10
C ARG A 66 -21.19 1.39 8.33
N GLN A 67 -20.73 2.61 8.59
CA GLN A 67 -21.22 3.82 7.92
C GLN A 67 -20.86 3.86 6.43
N ASN A 68 -19.79 3.19 6.02
CA ASN A 68 -19.31 3.16 4.64
C ASN A 68 -19.67 1.86 3.90
N GLY A 69 -20.48 0.98 4.50
CA GLY A 69 -20.79 -0.33 3.92
C GLY A 69 -19.55 -1.19 3.70
N VAL A 70 -18.59 -1.12 4.62
CA VAL A 70 -17.37 -1.93 4.62
C VAL A 70 -17.52 -3.00 5.70
N ASP A 71 -17.20 -4.25 5.36
CA ASP A 71 -17.13 -5.31 6.35
C ASP A 71 -15.94 -5.06 7.28
N ALA A 72 -16.22 -4.81 8.57
CA ALA A 72 -15.20 -4.48 9.56
C ALA A 72 -14.18 -5.61 9.74
N CYS A 73 -14.62 -6.87 9.62
CA CYS A 73 -13.74 -8.02 9.75
C CYS A 73 -12.70 -8.07 8.63
N THR A 74 -13.12 -7.83 7.39
CA THR A 74 -12.26 -7.74 6.21
C THR A 74 -11.30 -6.57 6.32
N PHE A 75 -11.79 -5.39 6.70
CA PHE A 75 -10.96 -4.20 6.92
C PHE A 75 -9.85 -4.47 7.94
N LEU A 76 -10.21 -5.00 9.12
CA LEU A 76 -9.25 -5.31 10.18
C LEU A 76 -8.29 -6.43 9.80
N THR A 77 -8.74 -7.41 8.99
CA THR A 77 -7.84 -8.46 8.48
C THR A 77 -6.74 -7.84 7.62
N VAL A 78 -7.09 -6.96 6.67
CA VAL A 78 -6.11 -6.28 5.81
C VAL A 78 -5.20 -5.35 6.62
N VAL A 79 -5.78 -4.52 7.50
CA VAL A 79 -5.02 -3.59 8.35
C VAL A 79 -4.00 -4.34 9.21
N ASN A 80 -4.42 -5.36 9.95
CA ASN A 80 -3.53 -6.07 10.85
C ASN A 80 -2.47 -6.88 10.09
N PHE A 81 -2.83 -7.47 8.94
CA PHE A 81 -1.89 -8.17 8.07
C PHE A 81 -0.76 -7.25 7.57
N LEU A 82 -1.10 -6.01 7.19
CA LEU A 82 -0.12 -5.04 6.72
C LEU A 82 0.73 -4.48 7.88
N VAL A 83 0.11 -4.22 9.04
CA VAL A 83 0.80 -3.69 10.24
C VAL A 83 1.79 -4.69 10.84
N GLU A 84 1.43 -5.97 10.90
CA GLU A 84 2.27 -7.00 11.51
C GLU A 84 3.38 -7.51 10.59
N GLU A 85 3.44 -7.04 9.32
CA GLU A 85 4.40 -7.51 8.31
C GLU A 85 4.45 -9.04 8.17
N VAL A 86 3.30 -9.70 8.35
CA VAL A 86 3.20 -11.17 8.28
C VAL A 86 3.55 -11.63 6.86
N ASN A 87 4.59 -12.45 6.75
CA ASN A 87 5.08 -12.99 5.48
C ASN A 87 4.67 -14.46 5.25
N THR A 88 3.62 -14.90 5.93
CA THR A 88 3.04 -16.25 5.77
C THR A 88 1.60 -16.15 5.29
N PRO A 89 1.17 -17.04 4.37
CA PRO A 89 -0.23 -17.12 3.97
C PRO A 89 -1.11 -17.32 5.20
N VAL A 90 -2.26 -16.65 5.25
CA VAL A 90 -3.19 -16.82 6.36
C VAL A 90 -3.82 -18.20 6.26
N GLU A 91 -3.33 -19.15 7.06
CA GLU A 91 -3.76 -20.57 7.02
C GLU A 91 -5.23 -20.74 7.40
N ASN A 92 -5.75 -19.83 8.23
CA ASN A 92 -7.16 -19.74 8.61
C ASN A 92 -7.71 -18.40 8.17
N ILE A 93 -7.93 -18.24 6.86
CA ILE A 93 -8.69 -17.11 6.34
C ILE A 93 -9.99 -17.08 7.13
N SER A 94 -10.15 -16.01 7.92
CA SER A 94 -11.32 -15.90 8.79
C SER A 94 -12.56 -16.05 7.92
N LYS A 95 -13.51 -16.89 8.35
CA LYS A 95 -14.76 -17.15 7.61
C LYS A 95 -15.58 -15.87 7.36
N CYS A 96 -15.23 -14.77 8.03
CA CYS A 96 -15.86 -13.47 7.84
C CYS A 96 -15.34 -12.68 6.62
N LEU A 97 -14.25 -13.12 5.96
CA LEU A 97 -13.62 -12.34 4.90
C LEU A 97 -14.55 -12.19 3.70
N SER A 98 -14.90 -10.95 3.36
CA SER A 98 -15.69 -10.60 2.20
C SER A 98 -14.78 -10.47 0.97
N ILE A 99 -14.87 -11.44 0.06
CA ILE A 99 -14.14 -11.42 -1.21
C ILE A 99 -14.52 -10.19 -2.06
N GLU A 100 -15.79 -9.78 -2.07
CA GLU A 100 -16.23 -8.56 -2.76
C GLU A 100 -15.56 -7.29 -2.21
N ASN A 101 -15.37 -7.20 -0.89
CA ASN A 101 -14.64 -6.07 -0.31
C ASN A 101 -13.16 -6.08 -0.66
N LEU A 102 -12.53 -7.26 -0.81
CA LEU A 102 -11.17 -7.36 -1.30
C LEU A 102 -11.06 -6.97 -2.79
N ILE A 103 -12.00 -7.39 -3.64
CA ILE A 103 -12.04 -6.94 -5.04
C ILE A 103 -12.15 -5.42 -5.09
N ARG A 104 -13.07 -4.82 -4.32
CA ARG A 104 -13.20 -3.35 -4.23
C ARG A 104 -11.90 -2.69 -3.77
N TYR A 105 -11.24 -3.26 -2.76
CA TYR A 105 -9.96 -2.76 -2.25
C TYR A 105 -8.87 -2.76 -3.34
N LEU A 106 -8.69 -3.87 -4.04
CA LEU A 106 -7.67 -4.01 -5.09
C LEU A 106 -8.00 -3.15 -6.31
N HIS A 107 -9.25 -3.14 -6.76
CA HIS A 107 -9.73 -2.28 -7.84
C HIS A 107 -9.44 -0.79 -7.58
N ASN A 108 -9.78 -0.31 -6.37
CA ASN A 108 -9.51 1.08 -5.99
C ASN A 108 -8.00 1.36 -5.86
N ALA A 109 -7.18 0.35 -5.57
CA ALA A 109 -5.72 0.47 -5.64
C ALA A 109 -5.26 0.66 -7.09
N HIS A 110 -5.79 -0.12 -8.02
CA HIS A 110 -5.47 0.00 -9.46
C HIS A 110 -5.81 1.40 -9.98
N ASP A 111 -7.01 1.89 -9.68
CA ASP A 111 -7.42 3.24 -10.06
C ASP A 111 -6.47 4.30 -9.49
N TYR A 112 -6.08 4.18 -8.23
CA TYR A 112 -5.11 5.09 -7.62
C TYR A 112 -3.76 5.05 -8.32
N PHE A 113 -3.21 3.87 -8.61
CA PHE A 113 -1.91 3.75 -9.25
C PHE A 113 -1.92 4.30 -10.68
N LEU A 114 -2.87 3.84 -11.49
CA LEU A 114 -2.92 4.13 -12.93
C LEU A 114 -3.41 5.54 -13.25
N ASN A 115 -4.43 6.01 -12.54
CA ASN A 115 -5.10 7.27 -12.89
C ASN A 115 -4.60 8.47 -12.06
N PHE A 116 -3.86 8.24 -10.97
CA PHE A 116 -3.36 9.31 -10.12
C PHE A 116 -1.85 9.24 -9.86
N ARG A 117 -1.37 8.16 -9.24
CA ARG A 117 0.00 8.11 -8.69
C ARG A 117 1.08 8.13 -9.77
N LEU A 118 1.03 7.20 -10.74
CA LEU A 118 2.03 7.12 -11.80
C LEU A 118 2.01 8.36 -12.72
N PRO A 119 0.84 8.87 -13.18
CA PRO A 119 0.80 10.12 -13.94
C PRO A 119 1.33 11.32 -13.17
N HIS A 120 1.14 11.37 -11.84
CA HIS A 120 1.68 12.44 -11.01
C HIS A 120 3.21 12.38 -10.92
N ILE A 121 3.77 11.20 -10.65
CA ILE A 121 5.22 10.99 -10.62
C ILE A 121 5.83 11.34 -11.98
N ARG A 122 5.19 10.90 -13.07
CA ARG A 122 5.66 11.19 -14.42
C ARG A 122 5.84 12.69 -14.68
N ARG A 123 4.84 13.50 -14.31
CA ARG A 123 4.90 14.96 -14.49
C ARG A 123 6.04 15.57 -13.69
N LYS A 124 6.14 15.22 -12.39
CA LYS A 124 7.22 15.71 -11.52
C LYS A 124 8.60 15.27 -12.00
N LEU A 125 8.72 14.05 -12.54
CA LEU A 125 9.96 13.52 -13.07
C LEU A 125 10.43 14.34 -14.28
N VAL A 126 9.54 14.61 -15.24
CA VAL A 126 9.85 15.47 -16.41
C VAL A 126 10.32 16.85 -15.96
N ASP A 127 9.64 17.46 -14.99
CA ASP A 127 10.05 18.76 -14.44
C ASP A 127 11.43 18.68 -13.78
N ALA A 128 11.71 17.61 -13.02
CA ALA A 128 12.97 17.40 -12.30
C ALA A 128 14.18 17.20 -13.23
N ILE A 129 13.97 16.63 -14.42
CA ILE A 129 15.05 16.32 -15.38
C ILE A 129 15.15 17.31 -16.54
N SER A 130 14.34 18.38 -16.52
CA SER A 130 14.28 19.39 -17.59
C SER A 130 15.62 20.09 -17.89
N GLY A 131 16.54 20.13 -16.92
CA GLY A 131 17.89 20.69 -17.08
C GLY A 131 18.97 19.66 -17.46
N CYS A 132 18.62 18.38 -17.65
CA CYS A 132 19.58 17.35 -18.05
C CYS A 132 19.89 17.40 -19.55
N PRO A 133 21.02 16.79 -19.97
CA PRO A 133 21.23 16.43 -21.38
C PRO A 133 20.02 15.66 -21.94
N GLU A 134 19.66 15.93 -23.19
CA GLU A 134 18.45 15.40 -23.84
C GLU A 134 18.42 13.87 -23.87
N ASP A 135 19.56 13.24 -24.14
CA ASP A 135 19.74 11.79 -24.14
C ASP A 135 19.49 11.17 -22.76
N VAL A 136 20.01 11.80 -21.70
CA VAL A 136 19.78 11.37 -20.31
C VAL A 136 18.31 11.51 -19.93
N ALA A 137 17.70 12.65 -20.23
CA ALA A 137 16.30 12.90 -19.93
C ALA A 137 15.38 11.93 -20.69
N PHE A 138 15.69 11.64 -21.95
CA PHE A 138 14.98 10.67 -22.78
C PHE A 138 15.03 9.27 -22.18
N VAL A 139 16.22 8.79 -21.80
CA VAL A 139 16.41 7.45 -21.23
C VAL A 139 15.63 7.31 -19.92
N ILE A 140 15.74 8.26 -18.99
CA ILE A 140 15.02 8.25 -17.72
C ILE A 140 13.50 8.20 -17.94
N THR A 141 12.99 9.06 -18.84
CA THR A 141 11.57 9.13 -19.15
C THR A 141 11.08 7.81 -19.74
N LYS A 142 11.82 7.25 -20.70
CA LYS A 142 11.48 5.98 -21.34
C LYS A 142 11.42 4.84 -20.33
N PHE A 143 12.39 4.73 -19.42
CA PHE A 143 12.37 3.72 -18.36
C PHE A 143 11.13 3.86 -17.46
N PHE A 144 10.75 5.08 -17.08
CA PHE A 144 9.54 5.29 -16.29
C PHE A 144 8.27 4.90 -17.07
N ASP A 145 8.19 5.26 -18.35
CA ASP A 145 7.02 4.95 -19.19
C ASP A 145 6.87 3.44 -19.41
N GLU A 146 7.97 2.74 -19.66
CA GLU A 146 7.98 1.27 -19.78
C GLU A 146 7.55 0.63 -18.46
N TYR A 147 8.04 1.12 -17.32
CA TYR A 147 7.61 0.66 -16.01
C TYR A 147 6.09 0.86 -15.79
N ALA A 148 5.56 2.06 -16.05
CA ALA A 148 4.15 2.37 -15.88
C ALA A 148 3.25 1.50 -16.78
N GLU A 149 3.70 1.19 -17.99
CA GLU A 149 2.98 0.32 -18.92
C GLU A 149 2.96 -1.14 -18.44
N GLU A 150 4.02 -1.63 -17.79
CA GLU A 150 4.02 -2.97 -17.20
C GLU A 150 3.05 -3.08 -16.01
N VAL A 151 3.00 -2.06 -15.15
CA VAL A 151 1.99 -1.97 -14.07
C VAL A 151 0.57 -1.95 -14.67
N ASN A 152 0.36 -1.16 -15.71
CA ASN A 152 -0.92 -1.08 -16.43
C ASN A 152 -1.35 -2.43 -17.01
N LYS A 153 -0.45 -3.17 -17.67
CA LYS A 153 -0.74 -4.50 -18.22
C LYS A 153 -1.15 -5.49 -17.13
N HIS A 154 -0.42 -5.51 -16.01
CA HIS A 154 -0.69 -6.37 -14.87
C HIS A 154 -2.09 -6.12 -14.29
N MET A 155 -2.36 -4.88 -13.89
CA MET A 155 -3.66 -4.50 -13.29
C MET A 155 -4.80 -4.66 -14.30
N SER A 156 -4.58 -4.32 -15.58
CA SER A 156 -5.57 -4.53 -16.65
C SER A 156 -5.89 -6.01 -16.90
N TYR A 157 -4.97 -6.93 -16.62
CA TYR A 157 -5.25 -8.37 -16.69
C TYR A 157 -6.17 -8.78 -15.54
N GLU A 158 -5.92 -8.28 -14.33
CA GLU A 158 -6.76 -8.58 -13.19
C GLU A 158 -8.20 -8.08 -13.36
N GLU A 159 -8.36 -6.84 -13.77
CA GLU A 159 -9.67 -6.22 -14.02
C GLU A 159 -10.49 -6.97 -15.08
N ARG A 160 -9.83 -7.45 -16.13
CA ARG A 160 -10.51 -8.05 -17.29
C ARG A 160 -10.67 -9.56 -17.20
N ALA A 161 -9.84 -10.24 -16.41
CA ALA A 161 -9.85 -11.70 -16.31
C ALA A 161 -10.05 -12.19 -14.87
N VAL A 162 -9.21 -11.74 -13.92
CA VAL A 162 -9.21 -12.28 -12.54
C VAL A 162 -10.48 -11.89 -11.79
N PHE A 163 -10.82 -10.60 -11.71
CA PHE A 163 -12.01 -10.17 -10.96
C PHE A 163 -13.31 -10.69 -11.57
N PRO A 164 -13.53 -10.69 -12.90
CA PRO A 164 -14.71 -11.34 -13.49
C PRO A 164 -14.78 -12.83 -13.20
N TYR A 165 -13.64 -13.54 -13.23
CA TYR A 165 -13.59 -14.96 -12.85
C TYR A 165 -14.02 -15.17 -11.39
N VAL A 166 -13.49 -14.36 -10.45
CA VAL A 166 -13.82 -14.47 -9.03
C VAL A 166 -15.30 -14.16 -8.77
N ARG A 167 -15.86 -13.13 -9.43
CA ARG A 167 -17.30 -12.84 -9.33
C ARG A 167 -18.15 -14.01 -9.83
N ASN A 168 -17.77 -14.64 -10.94
CA ASN A 168 -18.45 -15.84 -11.43
C ASN A 168 -18.38 -17.00 -10.42
N LEU A 169 -17.23 -17.22 -9.78
CA LEU A 169 -17.11 -18.21 -8.71
C LEU A 169 -18.06 -17.92 -7.54
N LEU A 170 -18.20 -16.65 -7.13
CA LEU A 170 -19.14 -16.26 -6.06
C LEU A 170 -20.60 -16.55 -6.43
N GLU A 171 -20.93 -16.55 -7.72
CA GLU A 171 -22.24 -16.97 -8.24
C GLU A 171 -22.37 -18.50 -8.43
N GLY A 172 -21.35 -19.28 -8.05
CA GLY A 172 -21.31 -20.73 -8.23
C GLY A 172 -21.00 -21.18 -9.67
N LYS A 173 -20.56 -20.27 -10.54
CA LYS A 173 -20.22 -20.54 -11.95
C LYS A 173 -18.72 -20.78 -12.09
N ARG A 174 -18.34 -22.05 -12.20
CA ARG A 174 -16.93 -22.46 -12.39
C ARG A 174 -16.53 -22.42 -13.86
N ASP A 175 -15.43 -21.75 -14.17
CA ASP A 175 -14.79 -21.84 -15.48
C ASP A 175 -13.86 -23.07 -15.53
N PRO A 176 -14.09 -24.05 -16.43
CA PRO A 176 -13.21 -25.22 -16.53
C PRO A 176 -11.81 -24.89 -17.11
N LYS A 177 -11.63 -23.72 -17.73
CA LYS A 177 -10.39 -23.32 -18.40
C LYS A 177 -9.54 -22.35 -17.58
N TYR A 178 -10.07 -21.82 -16.48
CA TYR A 178 -9.39 -20.85 -15.63
C TYR A 178 -9.43 -21.24 -14.17
N ASN A 179 -8.34 -21.00 -13.43
CA ASN A 179 -8.30 -21.06 -11.98
C ASN A 179 -7.27 -20.07 -11.43
N ILE A 180 -7.37 -19.72 -10.15
CA ILE A 180 -6.52 -18.70 -9.53
C ILE A 180 -5.03 -19.09 -9.51
N THR A 181 -4.68 -20.37 -9.63
CA THR A 181 -3.26 -20.76 -9.73
C THR A 181 -2.62 -20.32 -11.05
N ILE A 182 -3.41 -20.04 -12.09
CA ILE A 182 -2.92 -19.43 -13.34
C ILE A 182 -2.45 -18.01 -13.08
N PHE A 183 -3.24 -17.22 -12.33
CA PHE A 183 -2.85 -15.88 -11.88
C PHE A 183 -1.56 -15.95 -11.06
N ARG A 184 -1.52 -16.79 -10.02
CA ARG A 184 -0.34 -16.94 -9.14
C ARG A 184 0.95 -17.29 -9.90
N LYS A 185 0.87 -18.06 -10.99
CA LYS A 185 2.05 -18.40 -11.81
C LYS A 185 2.52 -17.27 -12.72
N ARG A 186 1.65 -16.31 -13.01
CA ARG A 186 1.88 -15.16 -13.89
C ARG A 186 2.04 -13.86 -13.10
N HIS A 187 1.95 -13.92 -11.77
CA HIS A 187 2.07 -12.75 -10.92
C HIS A 187 3.51 -12.24 -11.04
N ASP A 188 3.67 -11.25 -11.91
CA ASP A 188 4.93 -10.57 -12.13
C ASP A 188 5.16 -9.63 -10.96
N GLN A 189 6.37 -9.66 -10.41
CA GLN A 189 6.83 -8.75 -9.36
C GLN A 189 7.05 -7.34 -9.91
N ILE A 190 5.95 -6.65 -10.21
CA ILE A 190 5.94 -5.29 -10.77
C ILE A 190 6.65 -4.31 -9.84
N GLU A 191 6.67 -4.55 -8.53
CA GLU A 191 7.37 -3.75 -7.55
C GLU A 191 8.90 -3.75 -7.76
N MET A 192 9.49 -4.83 -8.27
CA MET A 192 10.94 -4.89 -8.48
C MET A 192 11.42 -4.02 -9.65
N LYS A 193 10.56 -3.76 -10.65
CA LYS A 193 10.95 -2.99 -11.85
C LYS A 193 11.19 -1.50 -11.52
N ILE A 194 10.52 -0.94 -10.51
CA ILE A 194 10.75 0.46 -10.11
C ILE A 194 12.08 0.63 -9.36
N THR A 195 12.62 -0.44 -8.77
CA THR A 195 13.94 -0.43 -8.11
C THR A 195 15.04 -0.03 -9.08
N GLU A 196 14.96 -0.45 -10.34
CA GLU A 196 15.95 -0.11 -11.36
C GLU A 196 15.94 1.39 -11.66
N LEU A 197 14.77 1.98 -11.88
CA LEU A 197 14.63 3.42 -12.09
C LEU A 197 15.17 4.21 -10.89
N LYS A 198 14.80 3.82 -9.67
CA LYS A 198 15.33 4.39 -8.44
C LYS A 198 16.85 4.35 -8.41
N ASN A 199 17.45 3.21 -8.72
CA ASN A 199 18.90 3.04 -8.76
C ASN A 199 19.56 3.90 -9.84
N ILE A 200 18.94 4.04 -11.02
CA ILE A 200 19.43 4.89 -12.10
C ILE A 200 19.47 6.35 -11.65
N LEU A 201 18.36 6.84 -11.09
CA LEU A 201 18.25 8.22 -10.61
C LEU A 201 19.24 8.52 -9.48
N ILE A 202 19.46 7.58 -8.55
CA ILE A 202 20.37 7.78 -7.42
C ILE A 202 21.84 7.75 -7.87
N LYS A 203 22.21 6.84 -8.77
CA LYS A 203 23.62 6.57 -9.10
C LYS A 203 24.15 7.36 -10.29
N TYR A 204 23.30 7.68 -11.26
CA TYR A 204 23.74 8.16 -12.57
C TYR A 204 23.14 9.52 -12.96
N TYR A 205 22.26 10.10 -12.15
CA TYR A 205 21.73 11.43 -12.45
C TYR A 205 22.86 12.49 -12.39
N PRO A 206 23.13 13.22 -13.48
CA PRO A 206 24.31 14.09 -13.58
C PRO A 206 24.08 15.50 -13.03
N GLY A 207 22.83 15.88 -12.73
CA GLY A 207 22.48 17.20 -12.25
C GLY A 207 22.76 17.41 -10.76
N ALA A 208 22.86 18.67 -10.34
CA ALA A 208 22.85 18.99 -8.91
C ALA A 208 21.52 18.51 -8.30
N GLY A 209 21.56 17.80 -7.17
CA GLY A 209 20.36 17.34 -6.48
C GLY A 209 19.42 18.52 -6.18
N THR A 210 18.22 18.50 -6.77
CA THR A 210 17.19 19.53 -6.54
C THR A 210 16.13 19.03 -5.56
N ASN A 211 15.46 19.96 -4.88
CA ASN A 211 14.29 19.61 -4.06
C ASN A 211 13.20 18.89 -4.90
N MET A 212 13.11 19.18 -6.20
CA MET A 212 12.18 18.51 -7.10
C MET A 212 12.56 17.04 -7.32
N LEU A 213 13.84 16.75 -7.59
CA LEU A 213 14.31 15.38 -7.74
C LEU A 213 14.15 14.58 -6.44
N ASN A 214 14.47 15.19 -5.29
CA ASN A 214 14.22 14.56 -3.98
C ASN A 214 12.74 14.23 -3.80
N SER A 215 11.84 15.14 -4.19
CA SER A 215 10.40 14.91 -4.12
C SER A 215 9.92 13.78 -5.04
N VAL A 216 10.50 13.63 -6.24
CA VAL A 216 10.24 12.50 -7.14
C VAL A 216 10.74 11.20 -6.54
N LEU A 217 11.94 11.19 -5.97
CA LEU A 217 12.50 10.00 -5.32
C LEU A 217 11.62 9.55 -4.15
N PHE A 218 11.20 10.46 -3.26
CA PHE A 218 10.26 10.13 -2.19
C PHE A 218 8.96 9.53 -2.71
N ASP A 219 8.43 10.04 -3.82
CA ASP A 219 7.22 9.46 -4.39
C ASP A 219 7.47 8.05 -4.95
N ILE A 220 8.62 7.81 -5.57
CA ILE A 220 9.03 6.49 -6.07
C ILE A 220 9.14 5.50 -4.90
N PHE A 221 9.85 5.85 -3.82
CA PHE A 221 9.97 5.01 -2.62
C PHE A 221 8.60 4.64 -2.04
N ALA A 222 7.73 5.64 -1.83
CA ALA A 222 6.41 5.38 -1.28
C ALA A 222 5.52 4.55 -2.24
N THR A 223 5.70 4.69 -3.56
CA THR A 223 4.94 3.88 -4.53
C THR A 223 5.42 2.43 -4.57
N GLU A 224 6.73 2.21 -4.43
CA GLU A 224 7.32 0.88 -4.33
C GLU A 224 6.82 0.13 -3.09
N GLU A 225 6.85 0.76 -1.92
CA GLU A 225 6.33 0.17 -0.67
C GLU A 225 4.82 -0.14 -0.75
N ASP A 226 4.06 0.74 -1.41
CA ASP A 226 2.63 0.60 -1.57
C ASP A 226 2.25 -0.49 -2.58
N LEU A 227 2.99 -0.62 -3.69
CA LEU A 227 2.84 -1.75 -4.62
C LEU A 227 3.23 -3.07 -3.96
N ALA A 228 4.32 -3.10 -3.19
CA ALA A 228 4.68 -4.30 -2.43
C ALA A 228 3.57 -4.70 -1.44
N SER A 229 2.93 -3.72 -0.79
CA SER A 229 1.79 -3.97 0.11
C SER A 229 0.56 -4.48 -0.64
N HIS A 230 0.29 -3.97 -1.84
CA HIS A 230 -0.76 -4.44 -2.74
C HIS A 230 -0.51 -5.90 -3.17
N THR A 231 0.67 -6.23 -3.70
CA THR A 231 1.10 -7.60 -4.03
C THR A 231 0.95 -8.55 -2.83
N ARG A 232 1.33 -8.11 -1.62
CA ARG A 232 1.17 -8.93 -0.41
C ARG A 232 -0.30 -9.24 -0.11
N VAL A 233 -1.22 -8.29 -0.26
CA VAL A 233 -2.66 -8.55 -0.07
C VAL A 233 -3.16 -9.55 -1.11
N GLU A 234 -2.67 -9.49 -2.34
CA GLU A 234 -3.03 -10.44 -3.38
C GLU A 234 -2.56 -11.85 -3.04
N ASP A 235 -1.26 -12.02 -2.79
CA ASP A 235 -0.63 -13.32 -2.62
C ASP A 235 -1.02 -14.04 -1.33
N TYR A 236 -1.20 -13.28 -0.24
CA TYR A 236 -1.35 -13.86 1.10
C TYR A 236 -2.78 -13.78 1.65
N LEU A 237 -3.66 -12.96 1.05
CA LEU A 237 -5.07 -12.89 1.44
C LEU A 237 -6.01 -13.27 0.28
N PHE A 238 -5.92 -12.57 -0.84
CA PHE A 238 -6.87 -12.73 -1.94
C PHE A 238 -6.78 -14.12 -2.60
N VAL A 239 -5.59 -14.50 -3.07
CA VAL A 239 -5.37 -15.79 -3.73
C VAL A 239 -5.72 -16.98 -2.82
N PRO A 240 -5.29 -17.02 -1.55
CA PRO A 240 -5.73 -18.05 -0.61
C PRO A 240 -7.26 -18.11 -0.43
N ALA A 241 -7.94 -16.96 -0.42
CA ALA A 241 -9.40 -16.91 -0.25
C ALA A 241 -10.11 -17.51 -1.46
N ILE A 242 -9.62 -17.23 -2.67
CA ILE A 242 -10.18 -17.80 -3.89
C ILE A 242 -9.88 -19.29 -3.99
N LEU A 243 -8.68 -19.75 -3.58
CA LEU A 243 -8.36 -21.17 -3.51
C LEU A 243 -9.28 -21.94 -2.54
N ALA A 244 -9.68 -21.31 -1.43
CA ALA A 244 -10.64 -21.91 -0.50
C ALA A 244 -12.03 -22.00 -1.13
N LEU A 245 -12.47 -20.96 -1.85
CA LEU A 245 -13.74 -20.93 -2.58
C LEU A 245 -13.80 -21.98 -3.70
N GLU A 246 -12.73 -22.11 -4.50
CA GLU A 246 -12.62 -23.10 -5.58
C GLU A 246 -12.70 -24.56 -5.11
N LYS A 247 -12.36 -24.83 -3.84
CA LYS A 247 -12.45 -26.17 -3.24
C LYS A 247 -13.84 -26.50 -2.70
N GLN A 248 -14.67 -25.49 -2.46
CA GLN A 248 -16.04 -25.66 -1.95
C GLN A 248 -17.05 -25.89 -3.09
N LEU A 249 -16.70 -25.49 -4.32
CA LEU A 249 -17.48 -25.65 -5.55
C LEU A 249 -16.99 -26.85 -6.37
#